data_AF-A0A225V435-F1
#
_entry.id   AF-A0A225V435-F1
#
_cell.length_a   1.000
_cell.length_b   1.000
_cell.length_c   1.000
_cell.angle_alpha   90.00
_cell.angle_beta   90.00
_cell.angle_gamma   90.00
#
_symmetry.space_group_name_H-M   'P 1'
#
loop_
_entity.id
_entity.type
_entity.pdbx_description
1 polymer ?
#
loop_
_entity_poly.entity_id
_entity_poly.type
_entity_poly.pdbx_seq_one_letter_code
_entity_poly.pdbx_strand_id
1 'polypeptide(L)'
;MYAWYFPRGREAISALEFRPFGHRHNWESVIIWLDKLSLKNSKILGTSTYSFAWAGLSKYSSHVPLNEKYLNGSSVKIDYHNNFLLSSTEVRVTEKEGEYQDLITWDQLPDAARDALSNTDWDLTPMSFYGTKMPLRDAGFIQRLERAWPFE
;
A
#
# COMPACT_ATOMS: atom_id res chain seq x y z
N MET A 1 5.10 -7.47 3.37
CA MET A 1 4.23 -6.31 3.06
C MET A 1 4.47 -5.27 4.14
N TYR A 2 4.61 -4.01 3.75
CA TYR A 2 4.67 -2.86 4.66
C TYR A 2 3.43 -2.00 4.42
N ALA A 3 2.89 -1.41 5.47
CA ALA A 3 1.71 -0.56 5.37
C ALA A 3 1.89 0.73 6.19
N TRP A 4 1.34 1.82 5.67
CA TRP A 4 1.33 3.12 6.33
C TRP A 4 -0.10 3.62 6.49
N TYR A 5 -0.36 4.20 7.65
CA TYR A 5 -1.61 4.90 7.90
C TYR A 5 -1.41 6.41 7.78
N PHE A 6 -2.28 7.04 7.00
CA PHE A 6 -2.40 8.49 6.92
C PHE A 6 -3.79 8.91 7.42
N PRO A 7 -3.90 10.00 8.21
CA PRO A 7 -5.20 10.47 8.69
C PRO A 7 -6.18 10.88 7.57
N ARG A 8 -5.66 11.19 6.38
CA ARG A 8 -6.40 11.61 5.18
C ARG A 8 -5.69 11.13 3.92
N GLY A 9 -6.47 10.80 2.90
CA GLY A 9 -6.00 10.48 1.56
C GLY A 9 -6.88 11.13 0.50
N ARG A 10 -6.52 10.91 -0.76
CA ARG A 10 -7.35 11.26 -1.89
C ARG A 10 -7.47 10.08 -2.83
N GLU A 11 -8.66 9.88 -3.37
CA GLU A 11 -8.91 8.90 -4.42
C GLU A 11 -9.38 9.54 -5.70
N ALA A 12 -9.17 8.82 -6.80
CA ALA A 12 -9.54 9.29 -8.12
C ALA A 12 -11.05 9.57 -8.20
N ILE A 13 -11.38 10.71 -8.79
CA ILE A 13 -12.75 11.22 -8.93
C ILE A 13 -13.60 10.16 -9.65
N SER A 14 -14.66 9.68 -8.99
CA SER A 14 -15.75 9.02 -9.69
C SER A 14 -16.62 10.10 -10.36
N ALA A 15 -16.96 9.93 -11.65
CA ALA A 15 -17.83 10.87 -12.36
C ALA A 15 -19.25 11.02 -11.75
N LEU A 16 -19.61 10.13 -10.81
CA LEU A 16 -20.83 10.19 -10.02
C LEU A 16 -20.69 11.05 -8.75
N GLU A 17 -19.46 11.44 -8.40
CA GLU A 17 -19.16 12.22 -7.21
C GLU A 17 -19.22 13.72 -7.53
N PHE A 18 -20.35 14.36 -7.19
CA PHE A 18 -20.41 15.80 -6.95
C PHE A 18 -19.63 16.22 -5.68
N ARG A 19 -18.55 15.52 -5.32
CA ARG A 19 -17.69 15.86 -4.18
C ARG A 19 -16.29 16.17 -4.66
N PRO A 20 -15.80 17.39 -4.39
CA PRO A 20 -14.38 17.61 -4.41
C PRO A 20 -13.80 17.15 -3.06
N PHE A 21 -12.60 16.57 -3.10
CA PHE A 21 -11.65 16.45 -1.97
C PHE A 21 -11.76 15.23 -1.03
N GLY A 22 -11.20 14.10 -1.46
CA GLY A 22 -10.56 13.08 -0.60
C GLY A 22 -11.42 12.40 0.48
N HIS A 23 -10.77 11.63 1.34
CA HIS A 23 -11.43 10.84 2.39
C HIS A 23 -10.62 10.83 3.69
N ARG A 24 -11.32 10.58 4.81
CA ARG A 24 -10.69 10.30 6.10
C ARG A 24 -10.19 8.86 6.11
N HIS A 25 -9.04 8.65 6.74
CA HIS A 25 -8.33 7.37 6.81
C HIS A 25 -7.82 6.93 5.44
N ASN A 26 -6.50 6.85 5.29
CA ASN A 26 -5.89 6.25 4.13
C ASN A 26 -4.86 5.22 4.56
N TRP A 27 -4.94 4.05 3.95
CA TRP A 27 -4.01 2.95 4.17
C TRP A 27 -3.30 2.67 2.87
N GLU A 28 -2.00 2.90 2.85
CA GLU A 28 -1.14 2.55 1.74
C GLU A 28 -0.33 1.32 2.08
N SER A 29 0.03 0.53 1.07
CA SER A 29 0.90 -0.62 1.30
C SER A 29 1.79 -0.93 0.10
N VAL A 30 2.93 -1.53 0.41
CA VAL A 30 3.88 -2.07 -0.56
C VAL A 30 4.19 -3.52 -0.21
N ILE A 31 4.35 -4.35 -1.22
CA ILE A 31 4.74 -5.75 -1.09
C ILE A 31 6.15 -5.90 -1.65
N ILE A 32 7.09 -6.28 -0.79
CA ILE A 32 8.47 -6.61 -1.18
C ILE A 32 8.55 -8.11 -1.38
N TRP A 33 8.95 -8.54 -2.57
CA TRP A 33 9.13 -9.94 -2.93
C TRP A 33 10.59 -10.33 -2.77
N LEU A 34 10.83 -11.38 -1.99
CA LEU A 34 12.16 -11.89 -1.67
C LEU A 34 12.37 -13.25 -2.33
N ASP A 35 13.62 -13.59 -2.64
CA ASP A 35 13.99 -14.91 -3.18
C ASP A 35 13.76 -16.03 -2.16
N LYS A 36 14.05 -15.75 -0.89
CA LYS A 36 13.89 -16.67 0.24
C LYS A 36 13.85 -15.91 1.56
N LEU A 37 13.29 -16.55 2.58
CA LEU A 37 13.33 -16.03 3.95
C LEU A 37 14.72 -16.30 4.56
N SER A 38 15.59 -15.29 4.57
CA SER A 38 16.93 -15.38 5.18
C SER A 38 17.35 -14.06 5.79
N LEU A 39 17.86 -14.09 7.03
CA LEU A 39 18.33 -12.89 7.73
C LEU A 39 19.59 -12.26 7.12
N LYS A 40 20.41 -13.03 6.39
CA LYS A 40 21.72 -12.56 5.90
C LYS A 40 21.83 -12.50 4.38
N ASN A 41 21.12 -13.39 3.68
CA ASN A 41 21.38 -13.66 2.26
C ASN A 41 20.12 -13.59 1.40
N SER A 42 19.08 -12.88 1.85
CA SER A 42 17.87 -12.66 1.07
C SER A 42 18.08 -11.55 0.04
N LYS A 43 17.55 -11.74 -1.16
CA LYS A 43 17.59 -10.78 -2.26
C LYS A 43 16.18 -10.29 -2.56
N ILE A 44 16.06 -8.98 -2.80
CA ILE A 44 14.82 -8.38 -3.29
C ILE A 44 14.69 -8.74 -4.78
N LEU A 45 13.66 -9.51 -5.12
CA LEU A 45 13.32 -9.86 -6.50
C LEU A 45 12.51 -8.73 -7.16
N GLY A 46 11.64 -8.10 -6.39
CA GLY A 46 10.75 -7.06 -6.89
C GLY A 46 9.91 -6.42 -5.81
N THR A 47 9.13 -5.44 -6.24
CA THR A 47 8.16 -4.77 -5.37
C THR A 47 6.86 -4.54 -6.12
N SER A 48 5.74 -4.62 -5.40
CA SER A 48 4.41 -4.34 -5.90
C SER A 48 3.75 -3.26 -5.06
N THR A 49 3.30 -2.20 -5.70
CA THR A 49 2.51 -1.13 -5.08
C THR A 49 1.09 -1.15 -5.64
N TYR A 50 0.14 -0.75 -4.81
CA TYR A 50 -1.24 -0.61 -5.23
C TYR A 50 -1.47 0.81 -5.73
N SER A 51 -2.10 0.95 -6.89
CA SER A 51 -2.50 2.24 -7.43
C SER A 51 -3.92 2.21 -7.97
N PHE A 52 -4.59 3.35 -7.87
CA PHE A 52 -5.85 3.59 -8.55
C PHE A 52 -5.57 4.13 -9.95
N ALA A 53 -6.19 3.49 -10.94
CA ALA A 53 -6.22 3.92 -12.32
C ALA A 53 -7.53 4.64 -12.64
N TRP A 54 -7.56 5.28 -13.81
CA TRP A 54 -8.72 5.98 -14.33
C TRP A 54 -9.97 5.07 -14.39
N ALA A 55 -11.14 5.65 -14.15
CA ALA A 55 -12.45 4.99 -14.18
C ALA A 55 -12.68 3.91 -13.10
N GLY A 56 -12.10 4.07 -11.91
CA GLY A 56 -12.35 3.17 -10.77
C GLY A 56 -11.67 1.80 -10.87
N LEU A 57 -10.74 1.65 -11.82
CA LEU A 57 -9.94 0.45 -11.95
C LEU A 57 -8.77 0.51 -10.97
N SER A 58 -8.70 -0.44 -10.04
CA SER A 58 -7.52 -0.61 -9.20
C SER A 58 -6.56 -1.62 -9.81
N LYS A 59 -5.24 -1.37 -9.76
CA LYS A 59 -4.24 -2.34 -10.21
C LYS A 59 -3.02 -2.34 -9.29
N TYR A 60 -2.40 -3.51 -9.15
CA TYR A 60 -1.03 -3.60 -8.63
C TYR A 60 -0.04 -3.29 -9.74
N SER A 61 0.83 -2.30 -9.50
CA SER A 61 2.00 -2.04 -10.34
C SER A 61 3.21 -2.72 -9.71
N SER A 62 3.94 -3.50 -10.51
CA SER A 62 5.06 -4.31 -10.03
C SER A 62 6.34 -3.98 -10.79
N HIS A 63 7.45 -3.88 -10.07
CA HIS A 63 8.79 -3.71 -10.62
C HIS A 63 9.59 -4.99 -10.38
N VAL A 64 9.69 -5.81 -11.43
CA VAL A 64 10.43 -7.08 -11.44
C VAL A 64 11.24 -7.16 -12.74
N PRO A 65 12.59 -7.25 -12.69
CA PRO A 65 13.41 -7.07 -11.50
C PRO A 65 13.34 -5.62 -10.98
N LEU A 66 13.56 -5.43 -9.68
CA LEU A 66 13.66 -4.08 -9.12
C LEU A 66 14.98 -3.42 -9.55
N ASN A 67 14.90 -2.23 -10.15
CA ASN A 67 16.09 -1.48 -10.57
C ASN A 67 16.85 -0.92 -9.35
N GLU A 68 18.18 -1.01 -9.36
CA GLU A 68 19.07 -0.54 -8.29
C GLU A 68 18.90 0.93 -7.92
N LYS A 69 18.47 1.79 -8.87
CA LYS A 69 18.23 3.21 -8.59
C LYS A 69 17.10 3.45 -7.57
N TYR A 70 16.22 2.47 -7.39
CA TYR A 70 15.14 2.48 -6.40
C TYR A 70 15.55 1.82 -5.07
N LEU A 71 16.82 1.45 -4.91
CA LEU A 71 17.35 0.85 -3.70
C LEU A 71 18.32 1.81 -2.98
N ASN A 72 18.33 1.72 -1.65
CA ASN A 72 19.41 2.19 -0.80
C ASN A 72 19.84 1.00 0.07
N GLY A 73 20.94 0.33 -0.31
CA GLY A 73 21.34 -0.94 0.29
C GLY A 73 20.25 -2.00 0.11
N SER A 74 19.70 -2.50 1.22
CA SER A 74 18.60 -3.47 1.25
C SER A 74 17.21 -2.85 1.40
N SER A 75 17.09 -1.52 1.27
CA SER A 75 15.84 -0.79 1.44
C SER A 75 15.30 -0.32 0.09
N VAL A 76 14.02 -0.61 -0.19
CA VAL A 76 13.31 -0.05 -1.35
C VAL A 76 12.87 1.37 -1.03
N LYS A 77 13.17 2.31 -1.93
CA LYS A 77 12.77 3.71 -1.81
C LYS A 77 11.34 3.90 -2.31
N ILE A 78 10.48 4.37 -1.40
CA ILE A 78 9.04 4.54 -1.63
C ILE A 78 8.66 6.01 -1.41
N ASP A 79 7.89 6.56 -2.34
CA ASP A 79 7.32 7.91 -2.29
C ASP A 79 5.82 7.81 -2.03
N TYR A 80 5.31 8.59 -1.08
CA TYR A 80 3.89 8.84 -0.95
C TYR A 80 3.52 9.98 -1.90
N HIS A 81 3.05 9.59 -3.08
CA HIS A 81 2.86 10.47 -4.22
C HIS A 81 1.45 11.04 -4.27
N ASN A 82 1.34 12.35 -4.50
CA ASN A 82 0.10 13.00 -4.89
C ASN A 82 0.04 13.08 -6.42
N ASN A 83 -0.81 12.26 -7.02
CA ASN A 83 -1.05 12.25 -8.46
C ASN A 83 -2.04 13.36 -8.81
N PHE A 84 -1.50 14.51 -9.22
CA PHE A 84 -2.32 15.69 -9.56
C PHE A 84 -3.32 15.43 -10.70
N LEU A 85 -2.96 14.60 -11.68
CA LEU A 85 -3.83 14.32 -12.84
C LEU A 85 -5.06 13.49 -12.44
N LEU A 86 -4.87 12.52 -11.54
CA LEU A 86 -5.96 11.68 -11.04
C LEU A 86 -6.58 12.25 -9.75
N SER A 87 -6.01 13.31 -9.18
CA SER A 87 -6.37 13.85 -7.87
C SER A 87 -6.35 12.79 -6.76
N SER A 88 -5.44 11.81 -6.85
CA SER A 88 -5.31 10.70 -5.89
C SER A 88 -3.97 10.75 -5.14
N THR A 89 -3.90 10.01 -4.04
CA THR A 89 -2.67 9.71 -3.32
C THR A 89 -2.37 8.23 -3.42
N GLU A 90 -1.10 7.86 -3.57
CA GLU A 90 -0.66 6.47 -3.67
C GLU A 90 0.79 6.32 -3.22
N VAL A 91 1.21 5.11 -2.87
CA VAL A 91 2.64 4.79 -2.76
C VAL A 91 3.22 4.26 -4.07
N ARG A 92 4.43 4.68 -4.40
CA ARG A 92 5.17 4.20 -5.59
C ARG A 92 6.67 4.13 -5.33
N VAL A 93 7.39 3.37 -6.16
CA VAL A 93 8.86 3.39 -6.13
C VAL A 93 9.40 4.75 -6.56
N THR A 94 10.54 5.15 -6.00
CA THR A 94 11.16 6.45 -6.29
C THR A 94 12.68 6.38 -6.25
N GLU A 95 13.34 7.33 -6.91
CA GLU A 95 14.80 7.52 -6.82
C GLU A 95 15.20 8.40 -5.63
N LYS A 96 14.23 9.12 -5.04
CA LYS A 96 14.48 10.03 -3.92
C LYS A 96 14.69 9.25 -2.62
N GLU A 97 15.69 9.65 -1.84
CA GLU A 97 15.86 9.13 -0.48
C GLU A 97 14.68 9.58 0.40
N GLY A 98 14.20 8.65 1.22
CA GLY A 98 13.13 8.86 2.18
C GLY A 98 13.63 8.76 3.62
N GLU A 99 12.70 8.49 4.52
CA GLU A 99 12.97 8.31 5.95
C GLU A 99 12.45 6.95 6.42
N TYR A 100 12.98 6.49 7.55
CA TYR A 100 12.48 5.31 8.23
C TYR A 100 11.45 5.69 9.30
N GLN A 101 10.54 4.77 9.61
CA GLN A 101 9.60 4.89 10.71
C GLN A 101 9.82 3.70 11.65
N ASP A 102 9.47 3.86 12.92
CA ASP A 102 9.49 2.75 13.88
C ASP A 102 8.55 1.64 13.39
N LEU A 103 9.11 0.45 13.20
CA LEU A 103 8.40 -0.69 12.66
C LEU A 103 7.78 -1.52 13.79
N ILE A 104 6.47 -1.75 13.68
CA ILE A 104 5.76 -2.78 14.43
C ILE A 104 5.18 -3.79 13.45
N THR A 105 5.46 -5.08 13.66
CA THR A 105 4.91 -6.15 12.81
C THR A 105 3.53 -6.59 13.31
N TRP A 106 2.73 -7.17 12.41
CA TRP A 106 1.39 -7.68 12.76
C TRP A 106 1.41 -8.69 13.91
N ASP A 107 2.43 -9.54 13.95
CA ASP A 107 2.59 -10.57 14.98
C ASP A 107 3.01 -10.01 16.34
N GLN A 108 3.69 -8.85 16.35
CA GLN A 108 4.09 -8.16 17.57
C GLN A 108 2.96 -7.34 18.22
N LEU A 109 1.87 -7.06 17.49
CA LEU A 109 0.72 -6.35 18.04
C LEU A 109 -0.02 -7.21 19.07
N PRO A 110 -0.51 -6.62 20.19
CA PRO A 110 -1.42 -7.32 21.09
C PRO A 110 -2.75 -7.61 20.38
N ASP A 111 -3.45 -8.65 20.84
CA ASP A 111 -4.73 -9.09 20.24
C ASP A 111 -5.73 -7.93 20.12
N ALA A 112 -5.86 -7.09 21.15
CA ALA A 112 -6.74 -5.93 21.13
C ALA A 112 -6.43 -4.94 19.98
N ALA A 113 -5.16 -4.78 19.61
CA ALA A 113 -4.77 -3.92 18.51
C ALA A 113 -5.06 -4.58 17.15
N ARG A 114 -4.79 -5.88 17.00
CA ARG A 114 -5.17 -6.64 15.79
C ARG A 114 -6.67 -6.63 15.56
N ASP A 115 -7.46 -6.81 16.62
CA ASP A 115 -8.92 -6.76 16.58
C ASP A 115 -9.43 -5.38 16.17
N ALA A 116 -8.89 -4.32 16.79
CA ALA A 116 -9.26 -2.95 16.43
C ALA A 116 -8.92 -2.64 14.97
N LEU A 117 -7.72 -2.99 14.51
CA LEU A 117 -7.27 -2.75 13.14
C LEU A 117 -8.10 -3.52 12.10
N SER A 118 -8.49 -4.75 12.42
CA SER A 118 -9.25 -5.63 11.52
C SER A 118 -10.72 -5.24 11.40
N ASN A 119 -11.32 -4.79 12.50
CA ASN A 119 -12.77 -4.60 12.62
C ASN A 119 -13.23 -3.13 12.60
N THR A 120 -12.30 -2.17 12.71
CA THR A 120 -12.62 -0.75 12.50
C THR A 120 -13.16 -0.52 11.09
N ASP A 121 -14.22 0.27 10.99
CA ASP A 121 -14.65 0.79 9.69
C ASP A 121 -13.76 1.96 9.28
N TRP A 122 -12.86 1.67 8.33
CA TRP A 122 -11.90 2.65 7.82
C TRP A 122 -12.46 3.47 6.66
N ASP A 123 -13.61 3.10 6.11
CA ASP A 123 -14.22 3.83 5.00
C ASP A 123 -15.50 4.53 5.42
N LEU A 124 -15.36 5.81 5.75
CA LEU A 124 -16.46 6.67 6.17
C LEU A 124 -17.15 7.39 5.00
N THR A 125 -16.90 6.95 3.76
CA THR A 125 -17.63 7.49 2.62
C THR A 125 -19.07 6.96 2.55
N PRO A 126 -20.00 7.71 1.92
CA PRO A 126 -21.35 7.22 1.71
C PRO A 126 -21.33 5.84 1.03
N MET A 127 -22.00 4.86 1.65
CA MET A 127 -22.09 3.47 1.17
C MET A 127 -20.75 2.71 1.08
N SER A 128 -19.72 3.13 1.83
CA SER A 128 -18.39 2.51 1.84
C SER A 128 -17.81 2.34 0.43
N PHE A 129 -17.89 3.40 -0.37
CA PHE A 129 -17.56 3.39 -1.79
C PHE A 129 -16.09 3.08 -2.08
N TYR A 130 -15.15 3.53 -1.23
CA TYR A 130 -13.71 3.30 -1.42
C TYR A 130 -13.24 1.96 -0.85
N GLY A 131 -14.00 1.34 0.05
CA GLY A 131 -13.69 0.05 0.63
C GLY A 131 -12.35 0.03 1.39
N THR A 132 -11.90 1.15 1.95
CA THR A 132 -10.65 1.23 2.71
C THR A 132 -10.67 0.19 3.84
N LYS A 133 -9.60 -0.62 3.92
CA LYS A 133 -9.39 -1.63 4.96
C LYS A 133 -7.92 -1.67 5.33
N MET A 134 -7.62 -2.07 6.57
CA MET A 134 -6.24 -2.29 7.00
C MET A 134 -5.58 -3.39 6.13
N PRO A 135 -4.43 -3.13 5.47
CA PRO A 135 -3.90 -4.02 4.43
C PRO A 135 -3.39 -5.39 4.91
N LEU A 136 -2.89 -5.45 6.15
CA LEU A 136 -2.31 -6.65 6.77
C LEU A 136 -3.33 -7.46 7.58
N ARG A 137 -4.59 -7.04 7.64
CA ARG A 137 -5.62 -7.79 8.40
C ARG A 137 -5.75 -9.20 7.82
N ASP A 138 -5.95 -10.19 8.69
CA ASP A 138 -6.02 -11.60 8.31
C ASP A 138 -7.05 -11.83 7.19
N ALA A 139 -8.19 -11.14 7.29
CA ALA A 139 -9.24 -11.12 6.27
C ALA A 139 -8.78 -10.41 4.98
N GLY A 140 -8.10 -11.16 4.12
CA GLY A 140 -7.72 -10.75 2.77
C GLY A 140 -6.25 -10.40 2.58
N PHE A 141 -5.40 -10.66 3.57
CA PHE A 141 -3.94 -10.54 3.40
C PHE A 141 -3.43 -11.43 2.26
N ILE A 142 -3.78 -12.73 2.26
CA ILE A 142 -3.40 -13.67 1.19
C ILE A 142 -3.94 -13.24 -0.17
N GLN A 143 -5.21 -12.85 -0.24
CA GLN A 143 -5.82 -12.36 -1.49
C GLN A 143 -5.09 -11.15 -2.07
N ARG A 144 -4.56 -10.25 -1.23
CA ARG A 144 -3.75 -9.11 -1.68
C ARG A 144 -2.41 -9.57 -2.24
N LEU A 145 -1.77 -10.54 -1.60
CA LEU A 145 -0.52 -11.13 -2.10
C LEU A 145 -0.74 -11.79 -3.47
N GLU A 146 -1.80 -12.59 -3.62
CA GLU A 146 -2.15 -13.24 -4.88
C GLU A 146 -2.43 -12.23 -6.01
N ARG A 147 -3.23 -11.19 -5.72
CA ARG A 147 -3.52 -10.12 -6.70
C ARG A 147 -2.31 -9.30 -7.09
N ALA A 148 -1.32 -9.21 -6.21
CA ALA A 148 -0.09 -8.45 -6.44
C ALA A 148 1.04 -9.29 -7.02
N TRP A 149 0.89 -10.62 -7.05
CA TRP A 149 1.94 -11.55 -7.43
C TRP A 149 2.41 -11.27 -8.87
N PRO A 150 3.70 -10.91 -9.07
CA PRO A 150 4.17 -10.43 -10.38
C PRO A 150 4.98 -11.47 -11.17
N PHE A 151 5.09 -12.71 -10.69
CA PHE A 151 5.89 -13.75 -11.31
C PHE A 151 4.98 -14.79 -11.98
N GLU A 152 5.24 -15.10 -13.24
CA GLU A 152 4.61 -16.22 -13.97
C GLU A 152 5.47 -17.49 -13.85
#